data_AF-A0A392SRS5-F1
#
_entry.id   AF-A0A392SRS5-F1
#
_cell.length_a   1.000
_cell.length_b   1.000
_cell.length_c   1.000
_cell.angle_alpha   90.00
_cell.angle_beta   90.00
_cell.angle_gamma   90.00
#
_symmetry.space_group_name_H-M   'P 1'
#
loop_
_entity.id
_entity.type
_entity.pdbx_description
1 polymer ?
#
loop_
_entity_poly.entity_id
_entity_poly.type
_entity_poly.pdbx_seq_one_letter_code
_entity_poly.pdbx_strand_id
1 'polypeptide(L)'
;MILEEGHRSGLSIHPGVTKMYQDLKKLFWWPSMKKQISDFVYACLVCQKSKVEHQKPSGLLQPLFVPEWKWDSISMDFVGGLPRTVKGNEV
;
A
#
# COMPACT_ATOMS: atom_id res chain seq x y z
N MET A 1 -20.14 12.32 -13.51
CA MET A 1 -19.59 12.81 -14.78
C MET A 1 -18.16 13.33 -14.60
N ILE A 2 -17.90 14.45 -13.91
CA ILE A 2 -16.51 14.97 -13.75
C ILE A 2 -15.62 14.03 -12.94
N LEU A 3 -16.08 13.57 -11.77
CA LEU A 3 -15.30 12.67 -10.91
C LEU A 3 -15.08 11.29 -11.56
N GLU A 4 -16.09 10.78 -12.25
CA GLU A 4 -16.02 9.53 -13.00
C GLU A 4 -14.97 9.62 -14.11
N GLU A 5 -15.02 10.67 -14.93
CA GLU A 5 -14.08 10.87 -16.03
C GLU A 5 -12.64 11.09 -15.53
N GLY A 6 -12.49 11.89 -14.47
CA GLY A 6 -11.19 12.17 -13.87
C GLY A 6 -10.57 10.99 -13.12
N HIS A 7 -11.31 9.90 -12.86
CA HIS A 7 -10.83 8.79 -12.05
C HIS A 7 -10.86 7.41 -12.72
N ARG A 8 -11.87 7.15 -13.55
CA ARG A 8 -12.13 5.84 -14.17
C ARG A 8 -11.94 5.82 -15.68
N SER A 9 -11.68 6.96 -16.32
CA SER A 9 -11.28 6.94 -17.73
C SER A 9 -9.97 6.17 -17.90
N GLY A 10 -9.82 5.46 -19.01
CA GLY A 10 -8.61 4.69 -19.31
C GLY A 10 -7.32 5.54 -19.32
N LEU A 11 -7.46 6.85 -19.54
CA LEU A 11 -6.35 7.81 -19.52
C LEU A 11 -5.99 8.32 -18.12
N SER A 12 -6.93 8.31 -17.18
CA SER A 12 -6.72 8.85 -15.82
C SER A 12 -5.97 7.89 -14.89
N ILE A 13 -6.09 6.58 -15.13
CA ILE A 13 -5.38 5.50 -14.40
C ILE A 13 -5.57 5.62 -12.88
N HIS A 14 -6.81 5.80 -12.41
CA HIS A 14 -7.14 5.79 -10.99
C HIS A 14 -6.22 6.68 -10.11
N PRO A 15 -6.18 8.00 -10.40
CA PRO A 15 -5.34 8.93 -9.66
C PRO A 15 -5.78 8.99 -8.19
N GLY A 16 -4.81 9.14 -7.30
CA GLY A 16 -5.09 9.44 -5.89
C GLY A 16 -5.67 10.83 -5.69
N VAL A 17 -6.20 11.09 -4.48
CA VAL A 17 -6.89 12.33 -4.10
C VAL A 17 -6.13 13.59 -4.51
N THR A 18 -4.84 13.67 -4.18
CA THR A 18 -4.00 14.84 -4.46
C THR A 18 -3.86 15.12 -5.95
N LYS A 19 -3.56 14.08 -6.75
CA LYS A 19 -3.40 14.22 -8.20
C LYS A 19 -4.73 14.64 -8.84
N MET A 20 -5.80 13.93 -8.51
CA MET A 20 -7.13 14.20 -9.04
C MET A 20 -7.58 15.64 -8.73
N TYR A 21 -7.34 16.13 -7.51
CA TYR A 21 -7.61 17.53 -7.16
C TYR A 21 -6.76 18.51 -7.96
N GLN A 22 -5.47 18.24 -8.13
CA GLN A 22 -4.57 19.12 -8.88
C GLN A 22 -4.91 19.20 -10.36
N ASP A 23 -5.44 18.13 -10.95
CA ASP A 23 -5.85 18.10 -12.34
C ASP A 23 -7.21 18.79 -12.55
N LEU A 24 -8.20 18.48 -11.71
CA LEU A 24 -9.54 19.07 -11.84
C LEU A 24 -9.57 20.56 -11.53
N LYS A 25 -8.78 21.05 -10.55
CA LYS A 25 -8.76 22.47 -10.17
C LYS A 25 -8.27 23.42 -11.28
N LYS A 26 -7.65 22.88 -12.34
CA LYS A 26 -7.18 23.67 -13.49
C LYS A 26 -8.34 24.18 -14.35
N LEU A 27 -9.45 23.44 -14.38
CA LEU A 27 -10.58 23.68 -15.30
C LEU A 27 -11.91 23.87 -14.57
N PHE A 28 -12.02 23.33 -13.35
CA PHE A 28 -13.28 23.30 -12.61
C PHE A 28 -13.09 23.80 -11.18
N TRP A 29 -14.18 24.34 -10.63
CA TRP A 29 -14.27 24.72 -9.23
C TRP A 29 -15.71 24.55 -8.73
N TRP A 30 -15.86 24.07 -7.50
CA TRP A 30 -17.13 24.04 -6.79
C TRP A 30 -16.92 23.94 -5.26
N PRO A 31 -17.93 24.28 -4.44
CA PRO A 31 -17.83 24.15 -2.98
C PRO A 31 -17.54 22.71 -2.55
N SER A 32 -16.63 22.54 -1.60
CA SER A 32 -16.23 21.22 -1.06
C SER A 32 -15.58 20.25 -2.06
N MET A 33 -15.06 20.75 -3.19
CA MET A 33 -14.40 19.94 -4.23
C MET A 33 -13.35 18.97 -3.68
N LYS A 34 -12.45 19.42 -2.80
CA LYS A 34 -11.43 18.54 -2.17
C LYS A 34 -12.07 17.37 -1.42
N LYS A 35 -13.10 17.65 -0.63
CA LYS A 35 -13.78 16.64 0.19
C LYS A 35 -14.49 15.62 -0.71
N GLN A 36 -15.24 16.08 -1.70
CA GLN A 36 -15.96 15.16 -2.60
C GLN A 36 -15.01 14.31 -3.46
N ILE A 37 -13.87 14.86 -3.90
CA ILE A 37 -12.82 14.08 -4.58
C ILE A 37 -12.25 13.02 -3.63
N SER A 38 -11.97 13.39 -2.39
CA SER A 38 -11.50 12.46 -1.36
C SER A 38 -12.47 11.31 -1.17
N ASP A 39 -13.73 11.61 -0.87
CA ASP A 39 -14.78 10.60 -0.62
C ASP A 39 -14.95 9.67 -1.83
N PHE A 40 -14.91 10.21 -3.05
CA PHE A 40 -15.04 9.44 -4.29
C PHE A 40 -13.86 8.49 -4.53
N VAL A 41 -12.62 8.97 -4.37
CA VAL A 41 -11.42 8.14 -4.53
C VAL A 41 -11.36 7.06 -3.46
N TYR A 42 -11.71 7.40 -2.20
CA TYR A 42 -11.74 6.43 -1.10
C TYR A 42 -12.81 5.36 -1.28
N ALA A 43 -13.92 5.65 -1.95
CA ALA A 43 -14.95 4.66 -2.27
C ALA A 43 -14.58 3.71 -3.43
N CYS A 44 -13.46 3.94 -4.13
CA CYS A 44 -13.08 3.14 -5.28
C CYS A 44 -12.45 1.79 -4.88
N LEU A 45 -13.16 0.68 -5.12
CA LEU A 45 -12.70 -0.68 -4.81
C LEU A 45 -11.37 -1.06 -5.48
N VAL A 46 -11.14 -0.60 -6.72
CA VAL A 46 -9.87 -0.85 -7.43
C VAL A 46 -8.72 -0.17 -6.70
N CYS A 47 -8.90 1.09 -6.30
CA CYS A 47 -7.89 1.82 -5.52
C CYS A 47 -7.66 1.17 -4.15
N GLN A 48 -8.72 0.78 -3.44
CA GLN A 48 -8.62 0.14 -2.13
C GLN A 48 -7.83 -1.18 -2.17
N LYS A 49 -7.98 -1.97 -3.25
CA LYS A 49 -7.29 -3.25 -3.39
C LYS A 49 -5.86 -3.12 -3.93
N SER A 50 -5.61 -2.14 -4.79
CA SER A 50 -4.32 -2.00 -5.49
C SER A 50 -3.33 -1.08 -4.80
N LYS A 51 -3.81 -0.07 -4.06
CA LYS A 51 -2.93 0.89 -3.39
C LYS A 51 -2.60 0.38 -1.99
N VAL A 52 -1.30 0.28 -1.72
CA VAL A 52 -0.79 -0.07 -0.39
C VAL A 52 -1.04 1.09 0.57
N GLU A 53 -1.44 0.77 1.80
CA GLU A 53 -1.49 1.74 2.88
C GLU A 53 -0.06 2.14 3.26
N HIS A 54 0.29 3.41 3.07
CA HIS A 54 1.61 3.94 3.43
C HIS A 54 1.67 4.44 4.89
N GLN A 55 0.59 4.27 5.64
CA GLN A 55 0.60 4.55 7.07
C GLN A 55 1.44 3.49 7.77
N LYS A 56 2.19 3.92 8.80
CA LYS A 56 2.84 2.96 9.68
C LYS A 56 1.76 2.11 10.33
N PRO A 57 1.99 0.80 10.52
CA PRO A 57 1.10 -0.02 11.33
C PRO A 57 0.84 0.70 12.65
N SER A 58 -0.44 0.86 12.99
CA SER A 58 -0.80 1.51 14.24
C SER A 58 -0.39 0.59 15.39
N GLY A 59 0.35 1.13 16.36
CA GLY A 59 0.80 0.40 17.54
C GLY A 59 2.31 0.44 17.74
N LEU A 60 2.73 0.05 18.95
CA LEU A 60 4.14 -0.20 19.24
C LEU A 60 4.48 -1.62 18.78
N LEU A 61 5.72 -1.81 18.33
CA LEU A 61 6.25 -3.16 18.14
C LEU A 61 6.09 -3.92 19.47
N GLN A 62 5.53 -5.12 19.42
CA GLN A 62 5.49 -6.02 20.57
C GLN A 62 6.73 -6.93 20.51
N PRO A 63 7.79 -6.64 21.26
CA PRO A 63 8.95 -7.50 21.30
C PRO A 63 8.59 -8.84 21.94
N LEU A 64 9.27 -9.90 21.50
CA LEU A 64 9.22 -11.19 22.19
C LEU A 64 9.83 -11.06 23.60
N PHE A 65 9.38 -11.91 24.52
CA PHE A 65 9.97 -11.98 25.86
C PHE A 65 11.46 -12.34 25.76
N VAL A 66 12.25 -11.72 26.63
CA VAL A 66 13.68 -12.05 26.75
C VAL A 66 13.79 -13.43 27.41
N PRO A 67 14.46 -14.41 26.78
CA PRO A 67 14.65 -15.73 27.39
C PRO A 67 15.51 -15.62 28.65
N GLU A 68 15.16 -16.34 29.72
CA GLU A 68 15.85 -16.25 31.01
C GLU A 68 17.13 -17.12 31.03
N TRP A 69 17.11 -18.24 30.31
CA TRP A 69 18.20 -19.20 30.22
C TRP A 69 18.55 -19.59 28.79
N LYS A 70 19.68 -20.29 28.67
CA LYS A 70 20.13 -20.87 27.40
C LYS A 70 19.11 -21.91 26.95
N TRP A 71 18.72 -21.85 25.67
CA TRP A 71 17.78 -22.78 25.01
C TRP A 71 16.30 -22.61 25.36
N ASP A 72 15.91 -21.58 26.10
CA ASP A 72 14.50 -21.27 26.40
C ASP A 72 13.70 -20.82 25.18
N SER A 73 14.38 -20.31 24.16
CA SER A 73 13.77 -19.90 22.89
C SER A 73 14.69 -20.23 21.73
N ILE A 74 14.13 -20.86 20.70
CA ILE A 74 14.82 -21.23 19.46
C ILE A 74 13.97 -20.70 18.29
N SER A 75 14.53 -19.77 17.51
CA SER A 75 13.95 -19.32 16.25
C SER A 75 14.66 -19.99 15.08
N MET A 76 13.90 -20.49 14.11
CA MET A 76 14.43 -21.09 12.89
C MET A 76 13.81 -20.38 11.68
N ASP A 77 14.62 -20.13 10.67
CA ASP A 77 14.20 -19.57 9.39
C ASP A 77 14.88 -20.32 8.25
N PHE A 78 14.28 -20.31 7.06
CA PHE A 78 14.82 -20.96 5.86
C PHE A 78 15.38 -19.91 4.90
N VAL A 79 16.58 -20.16 4.39
CA VAL A 79 17.19 -19.33 3.35
C VAL A 79 17.08 -20.05 2.02
N GLY A 80 16.32 -19.49 1.08
CA GLY A 80 16.19 -19.98 -0.29
C GLY A 80 17.01 -19.18 -1.30
N GLY A 81 17.10 -19.69 -2.54
CA GLY A 81 17.75 -18.99 -3.65
C GLY A 81 19.27 -19.00 -3.61
N LEU A 82 19.88 -19.94 -2.87
CA LEU A 82 21.32 -20.09 -2.81
C LEU A 82 21.87 -20.69 -4.11
N PRO A 83 23.09 -20.31 -4.52
CA PRO A 83 23.76 -20.96 -5.65
C PRO A 83 23.90 -22.47 -5.40
N ARG A 84 23.79 -23.26 -6.47
CA ARG A 84 24.05 -24.70 -6.38
C ARG A 84 25.45 -24.96 -5.83
N THR A 85 25.55 -25.93 -4.95
CA THR A 85 26.86 -26.39 -4.49
C THR A 85 27.66 -26.97 -5.65
N VAL A 86 28.99 -27.08 -5.50
CA VAL A 86 29.87 -27.71 -6.51
C VAL A 86 29.46 -29.15 -6.83
N LYS A 87 28.80 -29.84 -5.88
CA LYS A 87 28.26 -31.20 -6.06
C LYS A 87 26.86 -31.23 -6.69
N GLY A 88 26.29 -30.07 -7.01
CA GLY A 88 24.98 -29.94 -7.66
C GLY A 88 23.78 -29.89 -6.72
N ASN A 89 23.98 -29.89 -5.39
CA ASN A 89 22.87 -29.83 -4.42
C ASN A 89 22.18 -28.46 -4.44
N GLU A 90 20.85 -28.50 -4.29
CA GLU A 90 19.96 -27.35 -4.08
C GLU A 90 19.53 -27.28 -2.60
N VAL A 91 19.20 -26.08 -2.13
CA VAL A 91 18.59 -25.81 -0.82
C VAL A 91 17.13 -25.43 -1.02
#